data_AF-A0A519W0I8-F1
#
_entry.id   AF-A0A519W0I8-F1
#
_cell.length_a   1.000
_cell.length_b   1.000
_cell.length_c   1.000
_cell.angle_alpha   90.00
_cell.angle_beta   90.00
_cell.angle_gamma   90.00
#
_symmetry.space_group_name_H-M   'P 1'
#
loop_
_entity.id
_entity.type
_entity.pdbx_description
1 polymer ?
#
loop_
_entity_poly.entity_id
_entity_poly.type
_entity_poly.pdbx_seq_one_letter_code
_entity_poly.pdbx_strand_id
1 'polypeptide(L)'
;MKNYQKINNLIGLTLFVVAACVYLLTMEPTVSFWDCGEFIAASYKLQVGHQPGAPLFLMIGKLFSLLAIGNTAKIAYWMNFSSVIFSAATVTFLYWSITMIASKVQKSGDTTLSNLSVFSAGIIGALAFTFSDTFWFSAVEAEVYSLSMLFTAIVFWAALKWERNLDNRWLVLIAFVIGLSIGVHLLSLLAIPAIVLIYYFKKTAKVTIPGILKAIGVAAVIWITVQYIVVQYLVLMAAKLDIFFVNTLGLAFGTGALSFILLTIAALSYGIHYSIKKKNY
;
A
#
# COMPACT_ATOMS: atom_id res chain seq x y z
N MET A 1 3.75 29.94 5.26
CA MET A 1 3.57 28.64 4.55
C MET A 1 4.82 27.75 4.56
N LYS A 2 6.01 28.24 4.15
CA LYS A 2 7.25 27.42 4.15
C LYS A 2 7.64 26.87 5.53
N ASN A 3 7.50 27.65 6.61
CA ASN A 3 7.81 27.19 7.97
C ASN A 3 6.83 26.11 8.47
N TYR A 4 5.53 26.25 8.18
CA TYR A 4 4.52 25.25 8.54
C TYR A 4 4.84 23.88 7.92
N GLN A 5 5.12 23.85 6.62
CA GLN A 5 5.42 22.59 5.92
C GLN A 5 6.70 21.93 6.45
N LYS A 6 7.74 22.72 6.74
CA LYS A 6 8.98 22.22 7.35
C LYS A 6 8.73 21.59 8.72
N ILE A 7 8.00 22.29 9.60
CA ILE A 7 7.67 21.80 10.94
C ILE A 7 6.80 20.53 10.85
N ASN A 8 5.76 20.53 10.01
CA ASN A 8 4.91 19.37 9.79
C ASN A 8 5.71 18.15 9.33
N ASN A 9 6.63 18.34 8.37
CA ASN A 9 7.46 17.23 7.90
C ASN A 9 8.42 16.73 8.98
N LEU A 10 9.03 17.65 9.75
CA LEU A 10 9.93 17.28 10.85
C LEU A 10 9.20 16.51 11.96
N ILE A 11 7.98 16.91 12.33
CA ILE A 11 7.15 16.18 13.30
C ILE A 11 6.84 14.78 12.78
N GLY A 12 6.44 14.65 11.51
CA GLY A 12 6.21 13.34 10.89
C GLY A 12 7.44 12.43 10.98
N LEU A 13 8.63 12.96 10.63
CA LEU A 13 9.89 12.22 10.75
C LEU A 13 10.27 11.91 12.21
N THR A 14 9.89 12.77 13.15
CA THR A 14 10.11 12.51 14.58
C THR A 14 9.21 11.36 15.05
N LEU A 15 7.96 11.33 14.62
CA LEU A 15 7.03 10.23 14.90
C LEU A 15 7.48 8.91 14.27
N PHE A 16 8.10 8.95 13.08
CA PHE A 16 8.79 7.77 12.52
C PHE A 16 9.80 7.21 13.52
N VAL A 17 10.71 8.05 14.01
CA VAL A 17 11.77 7.62 14.95
C VAL A 17 11.17 7.10 16.24
N VAL A 18 10.17 7.78 16.81
CA VAL A 18 9.49 7.33 18.03
C VAL A 18 8.85 5.95 17.84
N ALA A 19 8.05 5.77 16.78
CA ALA A 19 7.40 4.50 16.49
C ALA A 19 8.43 3.39 16.21
N ALA A 20 9.46 3.69 15.41
CA ALA A 20 10.53 2.75 15.11
C ALA A 20 11.26 2.31 16.38
N CYS A 21 11.56 3.23 17.30
CA CYS A 21 12.18 2.88 18.59
C CYS A 21 11.26 2.00 19.44
N VAL A 22 9.98 2.36 19.57
CA VAL A 22 9.00 1.57 20.35
C VAL A 22 8.90 0.15 19.81
N TYR A 23 8.71 0.00 18.50
CA TYR A 23 8.56 -1.31 17.88
C TYR A 23 9.88 -2.08 17.86
N LEU A 24 11.02 -1.43 17.66
CA LEU A 24 12.33 -2.09 17.72
C LEU A 24 12.61 -2.67 19.12
N LEU A 25 12.26 -1.94 20.18
CA LEU A 25 12.45 -2.40 21.56
C LEU A 25 11.51 -3.55 21.96
N THR A 26 10.43 -3.77 21.21
CA THR A 26 9.40 -4.77 21.50
C THR A 26 9.24 -5.80 20.38
N MET A 27 10.10 -5.73 19.37
CA MET A 27 10.10 -6.63 18.22
C MET A 27 10.38 -8.07 18.67
N GLU A 28 9.70 -9.04 18.06
CA GLU A 28 10.01 -10.44 18.29
C GLU A 28 11.48 -10.72 17.89
N PRO A 29 12.31 -11.30 18.80
CA PRO A 29 13.71 -11.54 18.51
C PRO A 29 13.91 -12.70 17.52
N THR A 30 12.90 -13.58 17.42
CA THR A 30 12.91 -14.79 16.59
C THR A 30 11.57 -14.96 15.87
N VAL A 31 11.29 -16.17 15.40
CA VAL A 31 10.02 -16.50 14.75
C VAL A 31 8.86 -16.37 15.75
N SER A 32 7.85 -15.57 15.39
CA SER A 32 6.58 -15.43 16.12
C SER A 32 5.61 -16.59 15.80
N PHE A 33 4.48 -16.62 16.49
CA PHE A 33 3.38 -17.55 16.24
C PHE A 33 2.76 -17.33 14.84
N TRP A 34 1.96 -18.30 14.40
CA TRP A 34 1.17 -18.24 13.16
C TRP A 34 2.03 -18.25 11.87
N ASP A 35 1.71 -17.40 10.90
CA ASP A 35 2.26 -17.42 9.54
C ASP A 35 3.68 -16.85 9.44
N CYS A 36 4.19 -16.18 10.48
CA CYS A 36 5.50 -15.53 10.49
C CYS A 36 6.63 -16.50 10.12
N GLY A 37 6.60 -17.72 10.66
CA GLY A 37 7.62 -18.74 10.36
C GLY A 37 7.67 -19.12 8.87
N GLU A 38 6.49 -19.27 8.25
CA GLU A 38 6.38 -19.55 6.82
C GLU A 38 6.85 -18.35 6.01
N PHE A 39 6.39 -17.14 6.31
CA PHE A 39 6.80 -15.93 5.60
C PHE A 39 8.31 -15.67 5.67
N ILE A 40 8.92 -15.89 6.84
CA ILE A 40 10.37 -15.80 7.04
C ILE A 40 11.11 -16.83 6.16
N ALA A 41 10.68 -18.10 6.21
CA ALA A 41 11.30 -19.17 5.44
C ALA A 41 11.13 -18.97 3.92
N ALA A 42 9.92 -18.64 3.49
CA ALA A 42 9.56 -18.39 2.09
C ALA A 42 10.30 -17.17 1.54
N SER A 43 10.40 -16.08 2.31
CA SER A 43 11.19 -14.90 1.91
C SER A 43 12.67 -15.23 1.78
N TYR A 44 13.25 -15.97 2.73
CA TYR A 44 14.66 -16.35 2.69
C TYR A 44 14.99 -17.23 1.48
N LYS A 45 14.12 -18.19 1.15
CA LYS A 45 14.32 -19.15 0.06
C LYS A 45 13.69 -18.75 -1.27
N LEU A 46 12.95 -17.63 -1.32
CA LEU A 46 12.11 -17.23 -2.46
C LEU A 46 11.17 -18.36 -2.89
N GLN A 47 10.49 -18.96 -1.92
CA GLN A 47 9.47 -19.99 -2.14
C GLN A 47 8.07 -19.36 -2.20
N VAL A 48 7.06 -20.17 -2.49
CA VAL A 48 5.66 -19.74 -2.49
C VAL A 48 5.07 -20.09 -1.13
N GLY A 49 4.59 -19.08 -0.40
CA GLY A 49 3.83 -19.28 0.84
C GLY A 49 2.38 -19.68 0.57
N HIS A 50 1.61 -19.86 1.64
CA HIS A 50 0.17 -20.09 1.54
C HIS A 50 -0.53 -18.99 0.72
N GLN A 51 -1.70 -19.33 0.15
CA GLN A 51 -2.47 -18.40 -0.68
C GLN A 51 -2.88 -17.16 0.14
N PRO A 52 -2.70 -15.93 -0.39
CA PRO A 52 -2.54 -15.57 -1.79
C PRO A 52 -1.08 -15.53 -2.30
N GLY A 53 -0.09 -15.90 -1.49
CA GLY A 53 1.32 -16.06 -1.86
C GLY A 53 2.21 -14.83 -1.66
N ALA A 54 1.65 -13.61 -1.65
CA ALA A 54 2.33 -12.35 -1.32
C ALA A 54 3.73 -12.14 -1.96
N PRO A 55 3.88 -12.30 -3.30
CA PRO A 55 5.20 -12.36 -3.95
C PRO A 55 6.06 -11.11 -3.77
N LEU A 56 5.47 -9.91 -3.78
CA LEU A 56 6.22 -8.66 -3.56
C LEU A 56 6.70 -8.56 -2.11
N PHE A 57 5.88 -8.99 -1.14
CA PHE A 57 6.30 -9.06 0.25
C PHE A 57 7.48 -10.00 0.43
N LEU A 58 7.43 -11.21 -0.16
CA LEU A 58 8.53 -12.18 -0.09
C LEU A 58 9.82 -11.66 -0.75
N MET A 59 9.72 -10.96 -1.88
CA MET A 59 10.87 -10.34 -2.54
C MET A 59 11.50 -9.22 -1.70
N ILE A 60 10.69 -8.38 -1.06
CA ILE A 60 11.18 -7.35 -0.15
C ILE A 60 11.79 -7.99 1.10
N GLY A 61 11.12 -8.99 1.68
CA GLY A 61 11.63 -9.78 2.81
C GLY A 61 12.97 -10.42 2.49
N LYS A 62 13.16 -10.93 1.27
CA LYS A 62 14.46 -11.44 0.81
C LYS A 62 15.56 -10.39 0.97
N LEU A 63 15.32 -9.13 0.60
CA LEU A 63 16.30 -8.05 0.75
C LEU A 63 16.70 -7.85 2.22
N PHE A 64 15.74 -7.86 3.14
CA PHE A 64 16.02 -7.76 4.57
C PHE A 64 16.76 -9.00 5.10
N SER A 65 16.41 -10.20 4.64
CA SER A 65 17.12 -11.43 5.03
C SER A 65 18.61 -11.42 4.68
N LEU A 66 19.02 -10.68 3.63
CA LEU A 66 20.43 -10.56 3.23
C LEU A 66 21.26 -9.75 4.24
N LEU A 67 20.63 -8.90 5.06
CA LEU A 67 21.28 -8.17 6.16
C LEU A 67 21.79 -9.12 7.27
N ALA A 68 21.37 -10.39 7.24
CA ALA A 68 21.91 -11.42 8.11
C ALA A 68 23.37 -11.81 7.75
N ILE A 69 23.88 -11.40 6.58
CA ILE A 69 25.27 -11.63 6.12
C ILE A 69 25.67 -13.11 6.30
N GLY A 70 24.82 -14.02 5.82
CA GLY A 70 25.04 -15.46 5.88
C GLY A 70 24.75 -16.13 7.24
N ASN A 71 24.47 -15.38 8.30
CA ASN A 71 24.10 -15.94 9.60
C ASN A 71 22.59 -16.26 9.64
N THR A 72 22.24 -17.52 9.44
CA THR A 72 20.83 -17.97 9.39
C THR A 72 20.05 -17.70 10.67
N ALA A 73 20.71 -17.69 11.84
CA ALA A 73 20.07 -17.40 13.12
C ALA A 73 19.55 -15.96 13.23
N LYS A 74 20.04 -15.04 12.38
CA LYS A 74 19.64 -13.62 12.36
C LYS A 74 18.56 -13.30 11.33
N ILE A 75 18.12 -14.27 10.52
CA ILE A 75 17.14 -14.00 9.45
C ILE A 75 15.80 -13.54 10.04
N ALA A 76 15.28 -14.23 11.06
CA ALA A 76 14.02 -13.87 11.69
C ALA A 76 14.04 -12.44 12.25
N TYR A 77 15.12 -12.07 12.93
CA TYR A 77 15.33 -10.71 13.43
C TYR A 77 15.22 -9.65 12.32
N TRP A 78 15.94 -9.84 11.20
CA TRP A 78 15.92 -8.87 10.10
C TRP A 78 14.59 -8.83 9.35
N MET A 79 13.89 -9.96 9.29
CA MET A 79 12.54 -10.02 8.75
C MET A 79 11.55 -9.24 9.63
N ASN A 80 11.54 -9.46 10.95
CA ASN A 80 10.70 -8.69 11.87
C ASN A 80 11.07 -7.19 11.84
N PHE A 81 12.36 -6.87 11.65
CA PHE A 81 12.83 -5.48 11.54
C PHE A 81 12.24 -4.75 10.33
N SER A 82 11.93 -5.47 9.25
CA SER A 82 11.23 -4.88 8.11
C SER A 82 9.84 -4.36 8.50
N SER A 83 9.10 -5.10 9.33
CA SER A 83 7.79 -4.68 9.84
C SER A 83 7.88 -3.44 10.72
N VAL A 84 8.92 -3.34 11.56
CA VAL A 84 9.19 -2.13 12.37
C VAL A 84 9.31 -0.90 11.48
N ILE A 85 10.09 -0.98 10.39
CA ILE A 85 10.30 0.13 9.46
C ILE A 85 9.02 0.48 8.70
N PHE A 86 8.28 -0.50 8.19
CA PHE A 86 7.04 -0.25 7.45
C PHE A 86 5.95 0.33 8.34
N SER A 87 5.81 -0.16 9.57
CA SER A 87 4.84 0.36 10.54
C SER A 87 5.21 1.76 11.01
N ALA A 88 6.48 2.07 11.27
CA ALA A 88 6.92 3.43 11.58
C ALA A 88 6.66 4.41 10.43
N ALA A 89 6.88 3.97 9.18
CA ALA A 89 6.52 4.76 8.00
C ALA A 89 5.00 4.97 7.89
N THR A 90 4.20 3.95 8.21
CA THR A 90 2.73 4.05 8.26
C THR A 90 2.28 5.16 9.22
N VAL A 91 2.82 5.20 10.43
CA VAL A 91 2.54 6.24 11.44
C VAL A 91 2.83 7.64 10.89
N THR A 92 3.91 7.79 10.11
CA THR A 92 4.28 9.06 9.49
C THR A 92 3.26 9.52 8.45
N PHE A 93 2.85 8.63 7.55
CA PHE A 93 1.84 8.93 6.53
C PHE A 93 0.46 9.17 7.14
N LEU A 94 0.13 8.46 8.22
CA LEU A 94 -1.09 8.69 9.00
C LEU A 94 -1.08 10.09 9.61
N TYR A 95 0.02 10.48 10.28
CA TYR A 95 0.19 11.84 10.81
C TYR A 95 -0.06 12.90 9.73
N TRP A 96 0.60 12.79 8.57
CA TRP A 96 0.39 13.74 7.47
C TRP A 96 -1.03 13.75 6.94
N SER A 97 -1.71 12.61 6.91
CA SER A 97 -3.11 12.52 6.50
C SER A 97 -4.02 13.23 7.49
N ILE A 98 -3.81 13.00 8.80
CA ILE A 98 -4.57 13.66 9.86
C ILE A 98 -4.35 15.17 9.83
N THR A 99 -3.11 15.66 9.73
CA THR A 99 -2.86 17.11 9.66
C THR A 99 -3.48 17.72 8.41
N MET A 100 -3.51 16.99 7.30
CA MET A 100 -4.18 17.43 6.08
C MET A 100 -5.71 17.52 6.21
N ILE A 101 -6.33 16.68 7.03
CA ILE A 101 -7.77 16.73 7.29
C ILE A 101 -8.08 17.81 8.33
N ALA A 102 -7.35 17.83 9.45
CA ALA A 102 -7.54 18.78 10.54
C ALA A 102 -7.41 20.23 10.06
N SER A 103 -6.45 20.52 9.17
CA SER A 103 -6.30 21.87 8.63
C SER A 103 -7.48 22.33 7.74
N LYS A 104 -8.38 21.43 7.32
CA LYS A 104 -9.59 21.78 6.57
C LYS A 104 -10.77 22.12 7.48
N VAL A 105 -10.83 21.49 8.65
CA VAL A 105 -11.92 21.67 9.63
C VAL A 105 -11.76 22.99 10.37
N GLN A 106 -10.53 23.48 10.49
CA GLN A 106 -10.23 24.68 11.23
C GLN A 106 -10.72 25.94 10.53
N LYS A 107 -11.46 26.79 11.25
CA LYS A 107 -11.92 28.09 10.79
C LYS A 107 -10.81 29.13 10.90
N SER A 108 -10.86 30.16 10.04
CA SER A 108 -9.95 31.29 10.02
C SER A 108 -9.91 31.99 11.39
N GLY A 109 -8.82 31.82 12.12
CA GLY A 109 -8.53 32.45 13.43
C GLY A 109 -7.03 32.70 13.56
N ASP A 110 -6.52 32.95 14.78
CA ASP A 110 -5.09 33.15 15.03
C ASP A 110 -4.27 31.97 14.46
N THR A 111 -3.44 32.28 13.46
CA THR A 111 -2.65 31.32 12.70
C THR A 111 -1.72 30.45 13.55
N THR A 112 -1.26 30.93 14.70
CA THR A 112 -0.31 30.18 15.54
C THR A 112 -1.01 29.13 16.37
N LEU A 113 -2.05 29.53 17.12
CA LEU A 113 -2.89 28.62 17.89
C LEU A 113 -3.55 27.59 16.95
N SER A 114 -3.91 28.05 15.75
CA SER A 114 -4.49 27.25 14.70
C SER A 114 -3.57 26.10 14.28
N ASN A 115 -2.32 26.42 13.93
CA ASN A 115 -1.32 25.41 13.54
C ASN A 115 -1.00 24.43 14.68
N LEU A 116 -0.94 24.90 15.92
CA LEU A 116 -0.71 24.04 17.08
C LEU A 116 -1.81 22.99 17.21
N SER A 117 -3.09 23.37 17.11
CA SER A 117 -4.20 22.40 17.17
C SER A 117 -4.11 21.34 16.08
N VAL A 118 -3.72 21.72 14.86
CA VAL A 118 -3.53 20.75 13.75
C VAL A 118 -2.40 19.78 14.04
N PHE A 119 -1.26 20.28 14.49
CA PHE A 119 -0.13 19.42 14.84
C PHE A 119 -0.47 18.50 16.01
N SER A 120 -1.13 19.01 17.05
CA SER A 120 -1.57 18.22 18.20
C SER A 120 -2.55 17.12 17.78
N ALA A 121 -3.54 17.43 16.93
CA ALA A 121 -4.47 16.42 16.42
C ALA A 121 -3.73 15.31 15.64
N GLY A 122 -2.77 15.69 14.79
CA GLY A 122 -1.92 14.75 14.07
C GLY A 122 -1.09 13.88 15.01
N ILE A 123 -0.38 14.49 15.97
CA ILE A 123 0.49 13.79 16.92
C ILE A 123 -0.32 12.82 17.77
N ILE A 124 -1.44 13.27 18.36
CA ILE A 124 -2.29 12.45 19.22
C ILE A 124 -2.86 11.27 18.42
N GLY A 125 -3.41 11.51 17.22
CA GLY A 125 -3.97 10.42 16.41
C GLY A 125 -2.92 9.42 15.93
N ALA A 126 -1.73 9.89 15.53
CA ALA A 126 -0.64 9.02 15.11
C ALA A 126 -0.07 8.20 16.27
N LEU A 127 0.10 8.79 17.46
CA LEU A 127 0.56 8.06 18.66
C LEU A 127 -0.52 7.12 19.20
N ALA A 128 -1.79 7.51 19.19
CA ALA A 128 -2.89 6.62 19.56
C ALA A 128 -2.92 5.36 18.67
N PHE A 129 -2.68 5.53 17.36
CA PHE A 129 -2.53 4.41 16.45
C PHE A 129 -1.26 3.60 16.71
N THR A 130 -0.14 4.28 17.00
CA THR A 130 1.15 3.65 17.33
C THR A 130 1.00 2.66 18.50
N PHE A 131 0.27 3.07 19.54
CA PHE A 131 0.06 2.30 20.76
C PHE A 131 -1.24 1.48 20.76
N SER A 132 -1.91 1.34 19.60
CA SER A 132 -3.09 0.49 19.49
C SER A 132 -2.68 -0.99 19.39
N ASP A 133 -3.37 -1.84 20.15
CA ASP A 133 -3.02 -3.26 20.32
C ASP A 133 -2.85 -4.00 18.99
N THR A 134 -3.88 -3.96 18.13
CA THR A 134 -3.87 -4.64 16.83
C THR A 134 -2.76 -4.16 15.90
N PHE A 135 -2.51 -2.85 15.84
CA PHE A 135 -1.45 -2.33 14.97
C PHE A 135 -0.06 -2.62 15.52
N TRP A 136 0.12 -2.50 16.84
CA TRP A 136 1.38 -2.82 17.50
C TRP A 136 1.73 -4.29 17.28
N PHE A 137 0.79 -5.20 17.51
CA PHE A 137 0.99 -6.63 17.30
C PHE A 137 1.54 -6.94 15.90
N SER A 138 0.95 -6.36 14.85
CA SER A 138 1.46 -6.53 13.48
C SER A 138 2.76 -5.76 13.17
N ALA A 139 3.13 -4.76 13.97
CA ALA A 139 4.33 -3.96 13.76
C ALA A 139 5.62 -4.64 14.24
N VAL A 140 5.51 -5.67 15.10
CA VAL A 140 6.63 -6.32 15.77
C VAL A 140 7.00 -7.69 15.20
N GLU A 141 6.26 -8.18 14.21
CA GLU A 141 6.45 -9.51 13.61
C GLU A 141 6.42 -9.48 12.07
N ALA A 142 7.07 -10.46 11.43
CA ALA A 142 7.23 -10.56 9.98
C ALA A 142 5.96 -11.08 9.26
N GLU A 143 4.91 -10.28 9.30
CA GLU A 143 3.63 -10.50 8.61
C GLU A 143 3.46 -9.46 7.48
N VAL A 144 2.67 -9.80 6.45
CA VAL A 144 2.28 -8.92 5.34
C VAL A 144 1.53 -7.64 5.75
N TYR A 145 0.91 -7.59 6.94
CA TYR A 145 0.08 -6.48 7.42
C TYR A 145 0.88 -5.18 7.57
N SER A 146 2.14 -5.23 8.00
CA SER A 146 2.97 -4.03 8.19
C SER A 146 3.17 -3.26 6.88
N LEU A 147 3.57 -3.95 5.81
CA LEU A 147 3.75 -3.39 4.48
C LEU A 147 2.41 -3.03 3.82
N SER A 148 1.38 -3.84 4.04
CA SER A 148 0.02 -3.60 3.58
C SER A 148 -0.58 -2.30 4.15
N MET A 149 -0.35 -2.04 5.44
CA MET A 149 -0.77 -0.82 6.11
C MET A 149 0.00 0.40 5.59
N LEU A 150 1.29 0.26 5.29
CA LEU A 150 2.08 1.32 4.69
C LEU A 150 1.53 1.71 3.32
N PHE A 151 1.24 0.74 2.44
CA PHE A 151 0.63 1.03 1.15
C PHE A 151 -0.74 1.70 1.28
N THR A 152 -1.56 1.23 2.22
CA THR A 152 -2.87 1.84 2.50
C THR A 152 -2.72 3.30 2.96
N ALA A 153 -1.77 3.58 3.85
CA ALA A 153 -1.50 4.93 4.33
C ALA A 153 -0.95 5.85 3.23
N ILE A 154 -0.05 5.35 2.36
CA ILE A 154 0.45 6.09 1.20
C ILE A 154 -0.68 6.42 0.22
N VAL A 155 -1.57 5.45 -0.06
CA VAL A 155 -2.71 5.64 -0.96
C VAL A 155 -3.66 6.70 -0.44
N PHE A 156 -4.03 6.65 0.84
CA PHE A 156 -4.89 7.66 1.46
C PHE A 156 -4.22 9.05 1.48
N TRP A 157 -2.95 9.11 1.84
CA TRP A 157 -2.17 10.35 1.82
C TRP A 157 -2.09 10.95 0.42
N ALA A 158 -1.84 10.12 -0.60
CA ALA A 158 -1.81 10.54 -2.00
C ALA A 158 -3.17 11.03 -2.49
N ALA A 159 -4.28 10.43 -2.05
CA ALA A 159 -5.63 10.88 -2.37
C ALA A 159 -5.91 12.29 -1.81
N LEU A 160 -5.47 12.57 -0.59
CA LEU A 160 -5.55 13.91 -0.01
C LEU A 160 -4.61 14.91 -0.72
N LYS A 161 -3.44 14.48 -1.19
CA LYS A 161 -2.55 15.30 -2.02
C LYS A 161 -3.17 15.64 -3.37
N TRP A 162 -3.80 14.66 -4.01
CA TRP A 162 -4.56 14.88 -5.24
C TRP A 162 -5.68 15.89 -5.01
N GLU A 163 -6.48 15.70 -3.96
CA GLU A 163 -7.63 16.58 -3.68
C GLU A 163 -7.20 18.04 -3.46
N ARG A 164 -6.04 18.27 -2.84
CA ARG A 164 -5.52 19.62 -2.59
C ARG A 164 -5.01 20.32 -3.84
N ASN A 165 -4.33 19.60 -4.73
CA ASN A 165 -3.60 20.20 -5.86
C ASN A 165 -4.25 19.96 -7.23
N LEU A 166 -5.23 19.04 -7.31
CA LEU A 166 -5.88 18.58 -8.54
C LEU A 166 -4.90 18.06 -9.62
N ASP A 167 -3.79 17.51 -9.17
CA ASP A 167 -2.69 17.06 -10.02
C ASP A 167 -2.75 15.54 -10.23
N ASN A 168 -3.00 15.12 -11.46
CA ASN A 168 -3.27 13.72 -11.82
C ASN A 168 -2.10 12.76 -11.54
N ARG A 169 -0.86 13.24 -11.33
CA ARG A 169 0.25 12.36 -10.94
C ARG A 169 -0.04 11.57 -9.67
N TRP A 170 -0.85 12.14 -8.77
CA TRP A 170 -1.24 11.47 -7.54
C TRP A 170 -2.23 10.34 -7.78
N LEU A 171 -3.12 10.45 -8.79
CA LEU A 171 -4.00 9.35 -9.20
C LEU A 171 -3.19 8.21 -9.84
N VAL A 172 -2.17 8.54 -10.62
CA VAL A 172 -1.24 7.55 -11.18
C VAL A 172 -0.47 6.84 -10.05
N LEU A 173 0.03 7.59 -9.06
CA LEU A 173 0.67 7.00 -7.88
C LEU A 173 -0.27 6.08 -7.11
N ILE A 174 -1.52 6.49 -6.90
CA ILE A 174 -2.55 5.65 -6.24
C ILE A 174 -2.75 4.35 -6.99
N ALA A 175 -2.97 4.42 -8.31
CA ALA A 175 -3.17 3.22 -9.15
C ALA A 175 -1.94 2.30 -9.10
N PHE A 176 -0.73 2.87 -9.14
CA PHE A 176 0.52 2.12 -9.05
C PHE A 176 0.68 1.42 -7.70
N VAL A 177 0.47 2.13 -6.58
CA VAL A 177 0.62 1.56 -5.24
C VAL A 177 -0.46 0.51 -4.94
N ILE A 178 -1.71 0.72 -5.38
CA ILE A 178 -2.75 -0.32 -5.29
C ILE A 178 -2.36 -1.55 -6.11
N GLY A 179 -1.82 -1.37 -7.32
CA GLY A 179 -1.31 -2.47 -8.14
C GLY A 179 -0.20 -3.25 -7.43
N LEU A 180 0.79 -2.56 -6.86
CA LEU A 180 1.85 -3.20 -6.07
C LEU A 180 1.32 -3.92 -4.82
N SER A 181 0.32 -3.35 -4.14
CA SER A 181 -0.24 -3.94 -2.92
C SER A 181 -0.86 -5.31 -3.13
N ILE A 182 -1.32 -5.62 -4.35
CA ILE A 182 -1.83 -6.96 -4.69
C ILE A 182 -0.75 -8.02 -4.47
N GLY A 183 0.52 -7.68 -4.71
CA GLY A 183 1.66 -8.56 -4.44
C GLY A 183 2.01 -8.69 -2.96
N VAL A 184 1.32 -7.99 -2.05
CA VAL A 184 1.54 -8.03 -0.60
C VAL A 184 0.29 -8.56 0.09
N HIS A 185 -0.79 -7.77 0.10
CA HIS A 185 -2.08 -8.11 0.68
C HIS A 185 -3.16 -7.21 0.08
N LEU A 186 -4.39 -7.72 -0.01
CA LEU A 186 -5.51 -7.04 -0.68
C LEU A 186 -6.12 -5.86 0.10
N LEU A 187 -5.51 -5.44 1.21
CA LEU A 187 -6.12 -4.47 2.13
C LEU A 187 -6.26 -3.09 1.48
N SER A 188 -5.27 -2.65 0.70
CA SER A 188 -5.29 -1.33 0.08
C SER A 188 -6.40 -1.16 -0.94
N LEU A 189 -7.00 -2.25 -1.46
CA LEU A 189 -8.18 -2.17 -2.31
C LEU A 189 -9.39 -1.59 -1.56
N LEU A 190 -9.45 -1.77 -0.23
CA LEU A 190 -10.51 -1.18 0.60
C LEU A 190 -10.45 0.35 0.66
N ALA A 191 -9.35 0.97 0.23
CA ALA A 191 -9.26 2.42 0.10
C ALA A 191 -10.01 2.96 -1.14
N ILE A 192 -10.31 2.11 -2.13
CA ILE A 192 -10.96 2.51 -3.40
C ILE A 192 -12.26 3.30 -3.18
N PRO A 193 -13.23 2.83 -2.34
CA PRO A 193 -14.44 3.59 -2.07
C PRO A 193 -14.18 5.00 -1.53
N ALA A 194 -13.24 5.14 -0.60
CA ALA A 194 -12.90 6.45 -0.05
C ALA A 194 -12.28 7.37 -1.10
N ILE A 195 -11.38 6.85 -1.95
CA ILE A 195 -10.74 7.62 -3.02
C ILE A 195 -11.75 8.10 -4.05
N VAL A 196 -12.67 7.22 -4.47
CA VAL A 196 -13.74 7.56 -5.43
C VAL A 196 -14.67 8.62 -4.84
N LEU A 197 -15.01 8.53 -3.55
CA LEU A 197 -15.80 9.56 -2.87
C LEU A 197 -15.04 10.89 -2.77
N ILE A 198 -13.76 10.87 -2.41
CA ILE A 198 -12.90 12.07 -2.42
C ILE A 198 -12.89 12.70 -3.82
N TYR A 199 -12.77 11.89 -4.87
CA TYR A 199 -12.85 12.34 -6.25
C TYR A 199 -14.19 13.00 -6.57
N TYR A 200 -15.29 12.32 -6.25
CA TYR A 200 -16.65 12.80 -6.50
C TYR A 200 -16.94 14.11 -5.77
N PHE A 201 -16.66 14.19 -4.47
CA PHE A 201 -16.88 15.40 -3.68
C PHE A 201 -16.03 16.57 -4.15
N LYS A 202 -14.83 16.30 -4.69
CA LYS A 202 -13.96 17.36 -5.19
C LYS A 202 -14.36 17.87 -6.58
N LYS A 203 -14.87 17.01 -7.46
CA LYS A 203 -15.19 17.37 -8.85
C LYS A 203 -16.64 17.82 -9.07
N THR A 204 -17.53 17.59 -8.10
CA THR A 204 -18.95 17.89 -8.25
C THR A 204 -19.31 19.23 -7.59
N ALA A 205 -20.00 20.11 -8.33
CA ALA A 205 -20.43 21.41 -7.81
C ALA A 205 -21.56 21.32 -6.78
N LYS A 206 -22.45 20.32 -6.90
CA LYS A 206 -23.58 20.09 -5.98
C LYS A 206 -23.60 18.62 -5.55
N VAL A 207 -23.37 18.37 -4.26
CA VAL A 207 -23.41 17.03 -3.70
C VAL A 207 -24.87 16.60 -3.51
N THR A 208 -25.27 15.50 -4.15
CA THR A 208 -26.62 14.91 -4.03
C THR A 208 -26.53 13.45 -3.59
N ILE A 209 -27.57 12.94 -2.91
CA ILE A 209 -27.66 11.53 -2.50
C ILE A 209 -27.54 10.58 -3.71
N PRO A 210 -28.25 10.79 -4.84
CA PRO A 210 -28.08 9.93 -6.01
C PRO A 210 -26.65 9.93 -6.56
N GLY A 211 -25.95 11.07 -6.52
CA GLY A 211 -24.56 11.14 -6.95
C GLY A 211 -23.60 10.40 -6.02
N ILE A 212 -23.84 10.43 -4.70
CA ILE A 212 -23.09 9.63 -3.73
C ILE A 212 -23.30 8.13 -3.99
N LEU A 213 -24.56 7.70 -4.16
CA LEU A 213 -24.88 6.30 -4.47
C LEU A 213 -24.24 5.84 -5.78
N LYS A 214 -24.23 6.71 -6.82
CA LYS A 214 -23.52 6.44 -8.08
C LYS A 214 -22.01 6.31 -7.86
N ALA A 215 -21.40 7.17 -7.06
CA ALA A 215 -19.96 7.09 -6.76
C ALA A 215 -19.60 5.80 -6.02
N ILE A 216 -20.42 5.38 -5.05
CA ILE A 216 -20.26 4.09 -4.35
C ILE A 216 -20.42 2.93 -5.34
N GLY A 217 -21.41 2.99 -6.24
CA GLY A 217 -21.59 1.99 -7.30
C GLY A 217 -20.37 1.87 -8.22
N VAL A 218 -19.80 3.01 -8.65
CA VAL A 218 -18.55 3.03 -9.42
C VAL A 218 -17.39 2.42 -8.64
N ALA A 219 -17.24 2.76 -7.35
CA ALA A 219 -16.21 2.17 -6.52
C ALA A 219 -16.35 0.64 -6.39
N ALA A 220 -17.58 0.14 -6.23
CA ALA A 220 -17.86 -1.28 -6.18
C ALA A 220 -17.49 -1.98 -7.50
N VAL A 221 -17.82 -1.38 -8.66
CA VAL A 221 -17.44 -1.91 -9.98
C VAL A 221 -15.91 -1.96 -10.14
N ILE A 222 -15.20 -0.90 -9.74
CA ILE A 222 -13.73 -0.88 -9.77
C ILE A 222 -13.16 -1.98 -8.87
N TRP A 223 -13.65 -2.08 -7.63
CA TRP A 223 -13.20 -3.08 -6.67
C TRP A 223 -13.43 -4.51 -7.18
N ILE A 224 -14.62 -4.83 -7.68
CA ILE A 224 -14.96 -6.15 -8.25
C ILE A 224 -14.07 -6.45 -9.45
N THR A 225 -13.85 -5.47 -10.32
CA THR A 225 -12.97 -5.61 -11.50
C THR A 225 -11.55 -5.96 -11.07
N VAL A 226 -10.98 -5.21 -10.12
CA VAL A 226 -9.63 -5.50 -9.62
C VAL A 226 -9.59 -6.88 -8.94
N GLN A 227 -10.52 -7.15 -8.02
CA GLN A 227 -10.53 -8.37 -7.21
C GLN A 227 -10.70 -9.64 -8.04
N TYR A 228 -11.63 -9.67 -8.99
CA TYR A 228 -11.90 -10.87 -9.77
C TYR A 228 -11.07 -10.90 -11.04
N ILE A 229 -11.11 -9.84 -11.86
CA ILE A 229 -10.49 -9.87 -13.18
C ILE A 229 -8.97 -9.80 -13.04
N VAL A 230 -8.45 -8.84 -12.28
CA VAL A 230 -7.00 -8.61 -12.20
C VAL A 230 -6.33 -9.63 -11.27
N VAL A 231 -6.86 -9.87 -10.07
CA VAL A 231 -6.19 -10.76 -9.11
C VAL A 231 -6.41 -12.23 -9.45
N GLN A 232 -7.65 -12.66 -9.74
CA GLN A 232 -7.95 -14.08 -9.92
C GLN A 232 -7.81 -14.53 -11.37
N TYR A 233 -8.53 -13.87 -12.30
CA TYR A 233 -8.60 -14.35 -13.67
C TYR A 233 -7.33 -14.14 -14.47
N LEU A 234 -6.56 -13.07 -14.22
CA LEU A 234 -5.28 -12.85 -14.90
C LEU A 234 -4.29 -13.99 -14.59
N VAL A 235 -4.18 -14.38 -13.32
CA VAL A 235 -3.33 -15.50 -12.89
C VAL A 235 -3.86 -16.82 -13.43
N LEU A 236 -5.18 -17.04 -13.38
CA LEU A 236 -5.81 -18.24 -13.93
C LEU A 236 -5.59 -18.36 -15.44
N MET A 237 -5.63 -17.26 -16.19
CA MET A 237 -5.37 -17.25 -17.62
C MET A 237 -3.92 -17.60 -17.93
N ALA A 238 -2.96 -17.07 -17.18
CA ALA A 238 -1.56 -17.44 -17.30
C ALA A 238 -1.35 -18.96 -17.08
N ALA A 239 -1.95 -19.50 -16.02
CA ALA A 239 -1.88 -20.93 -15.70
C ALA A 239 -2.55 -21.81 -16.77
N LYS A 240 -3.74 -21.43 -17.26
CA LYS A 240 -4.44 -22.16 -18.33
C LYS A 240 -3.66 -22.14 -19.64
N LEU A 241 -3.02 -21.02 -19.97
CA LEU A 241 -2.20 -20.92 -21.18
C LEU A 241 -0.95 -21.80 -21.06
N ASP A 242 -0.33 -21.87 -19.87
CA ASP A 242 0.78 -22.79 -19.63
C ASP A 242 0.39 -24.26 -19.78
N ILE A 243 -0.73 -24.66 -19.19
CA ILE A 243 -1.28 -26.02 -19.34
C ILE A 243 -1.53 -26.36 -20.82
N PHE A 244 -2.08 -25.43 -21.60
CA PHE A 244 -2.30 -25.63 -23.04
C PHE A 244 -0.98 -25.80 -23.81
N PHE A 245 0.01 -24.95 -23.55
CA PHE A 245 1.30 -25.00 -24.24
C PHE A 245 2.04 -26.30 -23.92
N VAL A 246 2.04 -26.72 -22.66
CA VAL A 246 2.75 -27.93 -22.23
C VAL A 246 2.00 -29.19 -22.69
N ASN A 247 0.71 -29.31 -22.37
CA ASN A 247 0.00 -30.59 -22.55
C ASN A 247 -0.54 -30.78 -23.96
N THR A 248 -0.79 -29.70 -24.72
CA THR A 248 -1.33 -29.79 -26.08
C THR A 248 -0.27 -29.52 -27.14
N LEU A 249 0.60 -28.53 -26.93
CA LEU A 249 1.64 -28.19 -27.92
C LEU A 249 2.99 -28.90 -27.67
N GLY A 250 3.14 -29.59 -26.53
CA GLY A 250 4.37 -30.32 -26.19
C GLY A 250 5.56 -29.43 -25.86
N LEU A 251 5.32 -28.18 -25.46
CA LEU A 251 6.37 -27.21 -25.12
C LEU A 251 6.84 -27.35 -23.66
N ALA A 252 7.95 -26.69 -23.32
CA ALA A 252 8.51 -26.72 -21.97
C ALA A 252 7.64 -25.99 -20.94
N PHE A 253 7.73 -26.41 -19.67
CA PHE A 253 7.04 -25.77 -18.54
C PHE A 253 7.33 -24.28 -18.45
N GLY A 254 6.30 -23.46 -18.19
CA GLY A 254 6.41 -22.00 -18.08
C GLY A 254 6.34 -21.24 -19.41
N THR A 255 6.39 -21.92 -20.57
CA THR A 255 6.37 -21.25 -21.89
C THR A 255 5.03 -20.58 -22.20
N GLY A 256 3.90 -21.15 -21.79
CA GLY A 256 2.60 -20.53 -21.98
C GLY A 256 2.38 -19.38 -21.01
N ALA A 257 2.81 -19.51 -19.75
CA ALA A 257 2.78 -18.40 -18.80
C ALA A 257 3.63 -17.21 -19.27
N LEU A 258 4.85 -17.46 -19.75
CA LEU A 258 5.72 -16.42 -20.33
C LEU A 258 5.08 -15.76 -21.56
N SER A 259 4.48 -16.56 -22.44
CA SER A 259 3.77 -16.04 -23.62
C SER A 259 2.61 -15.13 -23.21
N PHE A 260 1.84 -15.51 -22.19
CA PHE A 260 0.76 -14.70 -21.64
C PHE A 260 1.26 -13.36 -21.09
N ILE A 261 2.37 -13.37 -20.33
CA ILE A 261 2.99 -12.16 -19.77
C ILE A 261 3.44 -11.23 -20.90
N LEU A 262 4.14 -11.76 -21.91
CA LEU A 262 4.61 -10.97 -23.06
C LEU A 262 3.45 -10.35 -23.85
N LEU A 263 2.39 -11.11 -24.10
CA LEU A 263 1.18 -10.61 -24.76
C LEU A 263 0.50 -9.51 -23.95
N THR A 264 0.45 -9.67 -22.62
CA THR A 264 -0.12 -8.67 -21.72
C THR A 264 0.70 -7.38 -21.76
N ILE A 265 2.03 -7.47 -21.67
CA ILE A 265 2.94 -6.32 -21.78
C ILE A 265 2.79 -5.64 -23.14
N ALA A 266 2.72 -6.40 -24.23
CA ALA A 266 2.54 -5.87 -25.58
C ALA A 266 1.20 -5.14 -25.72
N ALA A 267 0.11 -5.73 -25.22
CA ALA A 267 -1.23 -5.13 -25.24
C ALA A 267 -1.29 -3.81 -24.43
N LEU A 268 -0.69 -3.80 -23.23
CA LEU A 268 -0.61 -2.59 -22.40
C LEU A 268 0.25 -1.50 -23.06
N SER A 269 1.41 -1.87 -23.58
CA SER A 269 2.33 -0.95 -24.26
C SER A 269 1.69 -0.34 -25.51
N TYR A 270 1.01 -1.17 -26.31
CA TYR A 270 0.25 -0.71 -27.47
C TYR A 270 -0.91 0.21 -27.05
N GLY A 271 -1.66 -0.15 -26.01
CA GLY A 271 -2.75 0.68 -25.48
C GLY A 271 -2.28 2.07 -25.03
N ILE A 272 -1.15 2.13 -24.32
CA ILE A 272 -0.52 3.40 -23.91
C ILE A 272 -0.09 4.20 -25.14
N HIS A 273 0.65 3.58 -26.07
CA HIS A 273 1.10 4.24 -27.29
C HIS A 273 -0.08 4.78 -28.13
N TYR A 274 -1.13 3.98 -28.29
CA TYR A 274 -2.34 4.34 -29.00
C TYR A 274 -3.05 5.53 -28.35
N SER A 275 -3.18 5.53 -27.02
CA SER A 275 -3.80 6.64 -26.26
C SER A 275 -3.04 7.94 -26.46
N ILE A 276 -1.70 7.91 -26.41
CA ILE A 276 -0.84 9.07 -26.67
C ILE A 276 -1.04 9.58 -28.11
N LYS A 277 -1.02 8.67 -29.10
CA LYS A 277 -1.19 9.02 -30.52
C LYS A 277 -2.55 9.65 -30.80
N LYS A 278 -3.61 9.20 -30.12
CA LYS A 278 -4.98 9.70 -30.29
C LYS A 278 -5.35 10.87 -29.37
N LYS A 279 -4.46 11.29 -28.47
CA LYS A 279 -4.72 12.31 -27.44
C LYS A 279 -5.94 11.97 -26.58
N ASN A 280 -6.12 10.68 -26.25
CA ASN A 280 -7.22 10.19 -25.41
C ASN A 280 -6.88 10.26 -23.89
N TYR A 281 -6.14 11.28 -23.47
CA TYR A 281 -5.67 11.46 -22.08
C TYR A 281 -6.17 12.75 -21.46
#